data_AF-A0A7T3KWD0-F1
#
_entry.id   AF-A0A7T3KWD0-F1
#
_cell.length_a   1.000
_cell.length_b   1.000
_cell.length_c   1.000
_cell.angle_alpha   90.00
_cell.angle_beta   90.00
_cell.angle_gamma   90.00
#
_symmetry.space_group_name_H-M   'P 1'
#
loop_
_entity.id
_entity.type
_entity.pdbx_description
1 polymer ?
#
loop_
_entity_poly.entity_id
_entity_poly.type
_entity_poly.pdbx_seq_one_letter_code
_entity_poly.pdbx_strand_id
1 'polypeptide(L)'
;MNVAHSLRLTRIDVRRMVRKRTAPDSRVASVVSIGLFALLTLGLTAGGVYGGRALGRALASGSLDLSGEGALTAARGVFGVVWVIAVVIFGVRVVGQRGTLTNAEGVLTVVPTAEAYLGLVASEFVYLLAWTLLPAAGAGAGLALGAETLWPAAGVPLALAVAGATAVATACALGLGLRHVVTRFPFVAEHKTGLIALVFVAYMASIVSGSLNRVVGSLFEPMAASPVGWYADLGLLGLPGLGFDATRAAAVVAASVVFVAAALAAGSRIADRHWFADPALAGETDDEPAPAATGTDVPTDGDAATDAAGEDWLTRRVETVVDRPTAALVVLSWRRAARAPLKLMYAAYPLFFGTGAFVEIIQTGEIPVYLPYALLVFVAWAGGVVFTLNPLGDQGSVLGPTLLSKVTGRTFVLAHVLAGLVVVVPVGTALVAVTAVLSPVGTGKTAILVGLSPVAMVVAAGLSVGIGTAFPRFEATNITRSMETVVPSPWAFALFSAHVVLTAVAAVFVGLEGARTLGATLIGGLASFALSTQVSLAPSTLYTVSAVALVVLLLLPALSYRYAVRTFDRYELA
;
A
#
# COMPACT_ATOMS: atom_id res chain seq x y z
N MET A 1 13.47 35.03 -12.53
CA MET A 1 12.78 33.73 -12.63
C MET A 1 11.65 33.86 -13.63
N ASN A 2 11.70 33.12 -14.73
CA ASN A 2 10.61 32.99 -15.68
C ASN A 2 9.62 31.93 -15.17
N VAL A 3 8.47 32.38 -14.67
CA VAL A 3 7.41 31.52 -14.12
C VAL A 3 6.84 30.55 -15.18
N ALA A 4 6.98 30.87 -16.48
CA ALA A 4 6.47 30.04 -17.57
C ALA A 4 7.15 28.66 -17.62
N HIS A 5 8.46 28.57 -17.34
CA HIS A 5 9.17 27.29 -17.30
C HIS A 5 8.68 26.42 -16.13
N SER A 6 8.58 27.00 -14.94
CA SER A 6 8.06 26.30 -13.76
C SER A 6 6.63 25.81 -13.97
N LEU A 7 5.75 26.63 -14.55
CA LEU A 7 4.37 26.23 -14.87
C LEU A 7 4.32 25.11 -15.91
N ARG A 8 5.18 25.15 -16.93
CA ARG A 8 5.26 24.10 -17.96
C ARG A 8 5.72 22.78 -17.35
N LEU A 9 6.76 22.79 -16.50
CA LEU A 9 7.22 21.61 -15.76
C LEU A 9 6.13 21.07 -14.82
N THR A 10 5.47 21.95 -14.06
CA THR A 10 4.34 21.59 -13.20
C THR A 10 3.24 20.88 -14.00
N ARG A 11 2.84 21.44 -15.14
CA ARG A 11 1.81 20.86 -16.02
C ARG A 11 2.22 19.49 -16.55
N ILE A 12 3.47 19.31 -16.95
CA ILE A 12 4.00 18.03 -17.45
C ILE A 12 3.90 16.97 -16.35
N ASP A 13 4.36 17.29 -15.15
CA ASP A 13 4.37 16.37 -14.01
C ASP A 13 2.95 16.00 -13.57
N VAL A 14 2.06 16.98 -13.44
CA VAL A 14 0.65 16.75 -13.10
C VAL A 14 -0.03 15.90 -14.17
N ARG A 15 0.18 16.18 -15.45
CA ARG A 15 -0.37 15.36 -16.55
C ARG A 15 0.16 13.94 -16.52
N ARG A 16 1.45 13.75 -16.24
CA ARG A 16 2.03 12.42 -16.12
C ARG A 16 1.42 11.65 -14.95
N MET A 17 1.23 12.32 -13.82
CA MET A 17 0.59 11.73 -12.65
C MET A 17 -0.85 11.29 -12.92
N VAL A 18 -1.62 12.13 -13.62
CA VAL A 18 -2.98 11.77 -14.07
C VAL A 18 -2.89 10.60 -15.05
N ARG A 19 -2.07 10.70 -16.11
CA ARG A 19 -1.92 9.63 -17.11
C ARG A 19 -1.50 8.30 -16.50
N LYS A 20 -0.58 8.29 -15.53
CA LYS A 20 -0.16 7.07 -14.82
C LYS A 20 -1.34 6.38 -14.13
N ARG A 21 -2.34 7.14 -13.68
CA ARG A 21 -3.56 6.61 -13.07
C ARG A 21 -4.69 6.35 -14.08
N THR A 22 -4.67 7.01 -15.24
CA THR A 22 -5.75 6.91 -16.24
C THR A 22 -5.36 6.11 -17.49
N ALA A 23 -4.15 5.54 -17.56
CA ALA A 23 -3.61 4.92 -18.77
C ALA A 23 -4.49 3.73 -19.25
N PRO A 24 -4.71 3.60 -20.58
CA PRO A 24 -5.60 2.57 -21.12
C PRO A 24 -5.08 1.14 -20.98
N ASP A 25 -3.76 0.98 -20.87
CA ASP A 25 -3.05 -0.32 -20.88
C ASP A 25 -3.48 -1.23 -19.71
N SER A 26 -4.12 -0.65 -18.68
CA SER A 26 -4.90 -1.40 -17.70
C SER A 26 -6.16 -0.63 -17.32
N ARG A 27 -7.18 -0.65 -18.21
CA ARG A 27 -8.50 -0.01 -17.99
C ARG A 27 -9.06 -0.23 -16.57
N VAL A 28 -8.77 -1.38 -15.98
CA VAL A 28 -9.28 -1.77 -14.66
C VAL A 28 -8.47 -1.17 -13.52
N ALA A 29 -7.14 -1.16 -13.61
CA ALA A 29 -6.33 -0.47 -12.60
C ALA A 29 -6.62 1.04 -12.62
N SER A 30 -6.90 1.57 -13.81
CA SER A 30 -7.40 2.94 -13.99
C SER A 30 -8.76 3.16 -13.32
N VAL A 31 -9.77 2.33 -13.63
CA VAL A 31 -11.10 2.40 -13.00
C VAL A 31 -11.02 2.22 -11.48
N VAL A 32 -10.22 1.28 -10.98
CA VAL A 32 -10.04 1.04 -9.54
C VAL A 32 -9.32 2.23 -8.89
N SER A 33 -8.24 2.76 -9.47
CA SER A 33 -7.54 3.91 -8.89
C SER A 33 -8.41 5.16 -8.91
N ILE A 34 -9.17 5.40 -9.97
CA ILE A 34 -10.08 6.56 -10.08
C ILE A 34 -11.27 6.36 -9.13
N GLY A 35 -11.84 5.17 -9.08
CA GLY A 35 -12.93 4.80 -8.19
C GLY A 35 -12.54 4.92 -6.72
N LEU A 36 -11.34 4.47 -6.33
CA LEU A 36 -10.82 4.63 -4.98
C LEU A 36 -10.54 6.10 -4.65
N PHE A 37 -9.95 6.87 -5.58
CA PHE A 37 -9.75 8.30 -5.41
C PHE A 37 -11.10 9.02 -5.22
N ALA A 38 -12.09 8.73 -6.05
CA ALA A 38 -13.43 9.29 -5.95
C ALA A 38 -14.10 8.88 -4.63
N LEU A 39 -14.07 7.59 -4.27
CA LEU A 39 -14.64 7.08 -3.03
C LEU A 39 -14.03 7.74 -1.80
N LEU A 40 -12.70 7.82 -1.72
CA LEU A 40 -12.01 8.44 -0.59
C LEU A 40 -12.27 9.94 -0.53
N THR A 41 -12.16 10.64 -1.66
CA THR A 41 -12.35 12.10 -1.69
C THR A 41 -13.79 12.48 -1.41
N LEU A 42 -14.77 11.81 -2.04
CA LEU A 42 -16.20 12.03 -1.79
C LEU A 42 -16.59 11.59 -0.38
N GLY A 43 -16.07 10.46 0.10
CA GLY A 43 -16.31 9.99 1.47
C GLY A 43 -15.79 10.95 2.53
N LEU A 44 -14.56 11.44 2.37
CA LEU A 44 -13.99 12.47 3.25
C LEU A 44 -14.74 13.80 3.13
N THR A 45 -15.21 14.15 1.94
CA THR A 45 -16.02 15.37 1.74
C THR A 45 -17.38 15.25 2.44
N ALA A 46 -18.09 14.14 2.27
CA ALA A 46 -19.36 13.88 2.93
C ALA A 46 -19.19 13.81 4.45
N GLY A 47 -18.15 13.11 4.94
CA GLY A 47 -17.78 13.07 6.34
C GLY A 47 -17.42 14.46 6.89
N GLY A 48 -16.70 15.26 6.12
CA GLY A 48 -16.38 16.66 6.44
C GLY A 48 -17.62 17.52 6.54
N VAL A 49 -18.54 17.45 5.57
CA VAL A 49 -19.82 18.18 5.60
C VAL A 49 -20.65 17.78 6.81
N TYR A 50 -20.82 16.48 7.05
CA TYR A 50 -21.61 15.97 8.17
C TYR A 50 -20.99 16.35 9.52
N GLY A 51 -19.70 16.07 9.71
CA GLY A 51 -18.97 16.36 10.95
C GLY A 51 -18.87 17.86 11.22
N GLY A 52 -18.57 18.65 10.18
CA GLY A 52 -18.55 20.11 10.27
C GLY A 52 -19.92 20.68 10.64
N ARG A 53 -21.01 20.19 10.04
CA ARG A 53 -22.37 20.63 10.38
C ARG A 53 -22.78 20.25 11.80
N ALA A 54 -22.41 19.05 12.25
CA ALA A 54 -22.66 18.61 13.62
C ALA A 54 -21.90 19.49 14.62
N LEU A 55 -20.61 19.74 14.38
CA LEU A 55 -19.78 20.60 15.21
C LEU A 55 -20.30 22.04 15.24
N GLY A 56 -20.61 22.61 14.07
CA GLY A 56 -21.13 23.97 13.96
C GLY A 56 -22.46 24.14 14.71
N ARG A 57 -23.39 23.18 14.60
CA ARG A 57 -24.66 23.20 15.33
C ARG A 57 -24.46 23.14 16.83
N ALA A 58 -23.54 22.29 17.29
CA ALA A 58 -23.28 22.14 18.70
C ALA A 58 -22.67 23.40 19.33
N LEU A 59 -21.91 24.17 18.54
CA LEU A 59 -21.40 25.49 18.92
C LEU A 59 -22.52 26.54 18.93
N ALA A 60 -23.35 26.58 17.89
CA ALA A 60 -24.46 27.53 17.80
C ALA A 60 -25.53 27.31 18.89
N SER A 61 -25.79 26.05 19.26
CA SER A 61 -26.71 25.71 20.35
C SER A 61 -26.13 25.88 21.75
N GLY A 62 -24.84 26.18 21.87
CA GLY A 62 -24.13 26.23 23.16
C GLY A 62 -24.00 24.87 23.88
N SER A 63 -24.34 23.76 23.22
CA SER A 63 -24.20 22.40 23.79
C SER A 63 -22.73 21.97 23.94
N LEU A 64 -21.85 22.56 23.15
CA LEU A 64 -20.40 22.44 23.25
C LEU A 64 -19.86 23.81 23.69
N ASP A 65 -19.59 23.95 24.98
CA ASP A 65 -19.00 25.16 25.52
C ASP A 65 -17.49 25.17 25.26
N LEU A 66 -17.09 25.89 24.21
CA LEU A 66 -15.70 26.11 23.83
C LEU A 66 -15.19 27.50 24.27
N SER A 67 -15.92 28.21 25.14
CA SER A 67 -15.59 29.57 25.57
C SER A 67 -14.28 29.69 26.35
N GLY A 68 -13.70 28.57 26.79
CA GLY A 68 -12.39 28.52 27.44
C GLY A 68 -11.21 28.61 26.47
N GLU A 69 -10.09 29.22 26.91
CA GLU A 69 -8.84 29.34 26.14
C GLU A 69 -8.32 27.99 25.60
N GLY A 70 -8.66 26.88 26.25
CA GLY A 70 -8.24 25.53 25.86
C GLY A 70 -8.78 25.05 24.51
N ALA A 71 -9.97 25.49 24.08
CA ALA A 71 -10.56 25.01 22.82
C ALA A 71 -9.86 25.57 21.58
N LEU A 72 -9.53 26.87 21.62
CA LEU A 72 -8.77 27.52 20.57
C LEU A 72 -7.33 27.00 20.53
N THR A 73 -6.69 26.83 21.68
CA THR A 73 -5.36 26.21 21.79
C THR A 73 -5.38 24.79 21.23
N ALA A 74 -6.45 24.03 21.49
CA ALA A 74 -6.61 22.71 20.90
C ALA A 74 -6.73 22.75 19.37
N ALA A 75 -7.55 23.65 18.82
CA ALA A 75 -7.67 23.82 17.38
C ALA A 75 -6.33 24.19 16.73
N ARG A 76 -5.60 25.15 17.32
CA ARG A 76 -4.25 25.55 16.88
C ARG A 76 -3.27 24.38 16.92
N GLY A 77 -3.28 23.59 17.99
CA GLY A 77 -2.47 22.38 18.14
C GLY A 77 -2.76 21.34 17.07
N VAL A 78 -4.04 21.07 16.77
CA VAL A 78 -4.44 20.15 15.69
C VAL A 78 -3.93 20.61 14.33
N PHE A 79 -4.15 21.89 13.97
CA PHE A 79 -3.66 22.44 12.70
C PHE A 79 -2.12 22.34 12.60
N GLY A 80 -1.41 22.66 13.68
CA GLY A 80 0.04 22.58 13.72
C GLY A 80 0.58 21.16 13.61
N VAL A 81 -0.02 20.18 14.31
CA VAL A 81 0.36 18.77 14.18
C VAL A 81 0.06 18.24 12.78
N VAL A 82 -1.09 18.57 12.19
CA VAL A 82 -1.42 18.19 10.80
C VAL A 82 -0.41 18.78 9.80
N TRP A 83 0.05 20.01 10.03
CA TRP A 83 1.10 20.63 9.22
C TRP A 83 2.42 19.84 9.31
N VAL A 84 2.86 19.44 10.51
CA VAL A 84 4.06 18.62 10.69
C VAL A 84 3.93 17.27 9.99
N ILE A 85 2.77 16.61 10.13
CA ILE A 85 2.48 15.35 9.44
C ILE A 85 2.55 15.55 7.92
N ALA A 86 2.01 16.64 7.38
CA ALA A 86 2.10 16.96 5.96
C ALA A 86 3.56 17.16 5.51
N VAL A 87 4.39 17.87 6.29
CA VAL A 87 5.82 18.04 6.01
C VAL A 87 6.52 16.69 5.91
N VAL A 88 6.27 15.78 6.85
CA VAL A 88 6.87 14.44 6.87
C VAL A 88 6.41 13.61 5.65
N ILE A 89 5.11 13.55 5.38
CA ILE A 89 4.56 12.76 4.25
C ILE A 89 5.16 13.24 2.92
N PHE A 90 5.16 14.54 2.66
CA PHE A 90 5.71 15.08 1.42
C PHE A 90 7.24 14.98 1.39
N GLY A 91 7.92 15.11 2.54
CA GLY A 91 9.37 14.96 2.65
C GLY A 91 9.82 13.56 2.26
N VAL A 92 9.17 12.51 2.80
CA VAL A 92 9.43 11.11 2.42
C VAL A 92 9.19 10.87 0.93
N ARG A 93 8.14 11.47 0.35
CA ARG A 93 7.88 11.38 -1.09
C ARG A 93 8.97 12.03 -1.93
N VAL A 94 9.52 13.15 -1.48
CA VAL A 94 10.66 13.81 -2.11
C VAL A 94 11.93 12.97 -1.98
N VAL A 95 12.22 12.41 -0.80
CA VAL A 95 13.38 11.53 -0.60
C VAL A 95 13.32 10.32 -1.53
N GLY A 96 12.18 9.60 -1.55
CA GLY A 96 12.06 8.34 -2.29
C GLY A 96 11.89 8.53 -3.79
N GLN A 97 10.95 9.37 -4.21
CA GLN A 97 10.45 9.36 -5.60
C GLN A 97 10.70 10.66 -6.35
N ARG A 98 10.59 11.82 -5.68
CA ARG A 98 10.46 13.13 -6.35
C ARG A 98 11.72 14.00 -6.31
N GLY A 99 12.74 13.64 -5.54
CA GLY A 99 13.97 14.41 -5.41
C GLY A 99 14.89 14.36 -6.63
N THR A 100 14.62 13.47 -7.59
CA THR A 100 15.27 13.47 -8.91
C THR A 100 14.29 13.88 -9.99
N LEU A 101 14.67 14.87 -10.79
CA LEU A 101 13.92 15.26 -11.98
C LEU A 101 13.89 14.10 -12.99
N THR A 102 12.79 14.00 -13.74
CA THR A 102 12.74 13.06 -14.86
C THR A 102 13.44 13.68 -16.06
N ASN A 103 14.34 12.95 -16.71
CA ASN A 103 15.23 13.47 -17.74
C ASN A 103 16.00 14.70 -17.23
N ALA A 104 16.63 14.55 -16.05
CA ALA A 104 17.32 15.64 -15.35
C ALA A 104 18.32 16.36 -16.25
N GLU A 105 19.12 15.62 -17.03
CA GLU A 105 20.08 16.17 -17.99
C GLU A 105 19.41 17.11 -19.01
N GLY A 106 18.31 16.68 -19.63
CA GLY A 106 17.58 17.49 -20.61
C GLY A 106 16.85 18.70 -20.00
N VAL A 107 16.42 18.61 -18.74
CA VAL A 107 15.75 19.74 -18.05
C VAL A 107 16.76 20.76 -17.56
N LEU A 108 17.86 20.32 -16.93
CA LEU A 108 18.84 21.19 -16.29
C LEU A 108 19.79 21.88 -17.28
N THR A 109 19.85 21.40 -18.53
CA THR A 109 20.55 22.07 -19.63
C THR A 109 19.76 23.24 -20.23
N VAL A 110 18.43 23.25 -20.08
CA VAL A 110 17.53 24.21 -20.73
C VAL A 110 16.88 25.17 -19.72
N VAL A 111 16.63 24.71 -18.49
CA VAL A 111 15.88 25.46 -17.47
C VAL A 111 16.77 25.69 -16.24
N PRO A 112 16.87 26.94 -15.71
CA PRO A 112 17.59 27.21 -14.48
C PRO A 112 17.10 26.38 -13.29
N THR A 113 18.01 25.94 -12.41
CA THR A 113 17.72 25.11 -11.23
C THR A 113 16.57 25.66 -10.37
N ALA A 114 16.56 26.98 -10.13
CA ALA A 114 15.53 27.62 -9.32
C ALA A 114 14.12 27.51 -9.95
N GLU A 115 14.02 27.58 -11.27
CA GLU A 115 12.76 27.44 -12.00
C GLU A 115 12.30 25.98 -12.05
N ALA A 116 13.24 25.04 -12.21
CA ALA A 116 12.95 23.61 -12.12
C ALA A 116 12.48 23.20 -10.72
N TYR A 117 13.14 23.69 -9.66
CA TYR A 117 12.76 23.46 -8.27
C TYR A 117 11.38 24.06 -7.94
N LEU A 118 11.09 25.28 -8.41
CA LEU A 118 9.76 25.86 -8.26
C LEU A 118 8.69 25.00 -8.96
N GLY A 119 8.99 24.45 -10.14
CA GLY A 119 8.09 23.55 -10.85
C GLY A 119 7.81 22.25 -10.08
N LEU A 120 8.83 21.69 -9.42
CA LEU A 120 8.70 20.52 -8.55
C LEU A 120 7.77 20.83 -7.36
N VAL A 121 8.05 21.91 -6.61
CA VAL A 121 7.26 22.34 -5.44
C VAL A 121 5.81 22.62 -5.83
N ALA A 122 5.59 23.33 -6.94
CA ALA A 122 4.26 23.61 -7.46
C ALA A 122 3.51 22.32 -7.85
N SER A 123 4.19 21.32 -8.43
CA SER A 123 3.56 20.03 -8.76
C SER A 123 3.11 19.25 -7.52
N GLU A 124 3.90 19.28 -6.44
CA GLU A 124 3.52 18.67 -5.17
C GLU A 124 2.41 19.44 -4.46
N PHE A 125 2.39 20.77 -4.59
CA PHE A 125 1.29 21.57 -4.07
C PHE A 125 -0.03 21.28 -4.80
N VAL A 126 -0.01 21.16 -6.13
CA VAL A 126 -1.18 20.71 -6.91
C VAL A 126 -1.62 19.30 -6.48
N TYR A 127 -0.67 18.40 -6.20
CA TYR A 127 -1.01 17.08 -5.68
C TYR A 127 -1.72 17.14 -4.32
N LEU A 128 -1.23 17.98 -3.40
CA LEU A 128 -1.87 18.21 -2.12
C LEU A 128 -3.31 18.66 -2.32
N LEU A 129 -3.52 19.73 -3.10
CA LEU A 129 -4.84 20.31 -3.35
C LEU A 129 -5.80 19.31 -4.01
N ALA A 130 -5.31 18.49 -4.94
CA ALA A 130 -6.13 17.49 -5.61
C ALA A 130 -6.77 16.48 -4.63
N TRP A 131 -6.11 16.19 -3.51
CA TRP A 131 -6.63 15.26 -2.50
C TRP A 131 -7.39 15.94 -1.36
N THR A 132 -7.01 17.16 -0.98
CA THR A 132 -7.48 17.76 0.29
C THR A 132 -8.41 18.94 0.10
N LEU A 133 -8.40 19.61 -1.06
CA LEU A 133 -9.19 20.83 -1.26
C LEU A 133 -10.69 20.56 -1.20
N LEU A 134 -11.16 19.50 -1.87
CA LEU A 134 -12.58 19.15 -1.89
C LEU A 134 -13.08 18.70 -0.49
N PRO A 135 -12.38 17.81 0.24
CA PRO A 135 -12.73 17.51 1.64
C PRO A 135 -12.75 18.73 2.56
N ALA A 136 -11.78 19.63 2.43
CA ALA A 136 -11.72 20.85 3.24
C ALA A 136 -12.85 21.82 2.92
N ALA A 137 -13.21 21.96 1.63
CA ALA A 137 -14.37 22.75 1.23
C ALA A 137 -15.67 22.13 1.79
N GLY A 138 -15.79 20.81 1.79
CA GLY A 138 -16.90 20.09 2.44
C GLY A 138 -16.97 20.37 3.94
N ALA A 139 -15.85 20.25 4.66
CA ALA A 139 -15.77 20.55 6.09
C ALA A 139 -16.12 22.01 6.41
N GLY A 140 -15.58 22.95 5.64
CA GLY A 140 -15.87 24.39 5.77
C GLY A 140 -17.35 24.71 5.51
N ALA A 141 -17.94 24.14 4.45
CA ALA A 141 -19.35 24.31 4.14
C ALA A 141 -20.26 23.69 5.22
N GLY A 142 -19.91 22.52 5.72
CA GLY A 142 -20.59 21.88 6.85
C GLY A 142 -20.59 22.78 8.09
N LEU A 143 -19.40 23.25 8.49
CA LEU A 143 -19.23 24.19 9.62
C LEU A 143 -20.05 25.45 9.44
N ALA A 144 -19.98 26.07 8.25
CA ALA A 144 -20.71 27.28 7.95
C ALA A 144 -22.23 27.11 8.07
N LEU A 145 -22.76 26.00 7.54
CA LEU A 145 -24.18 25.66 7.61
C LEU A 145 -24.62 25.25 9.02
N GLY A 146 -23.71 24.75 9.85
CA GLY A 146 -24.01 24.34 11.22
C GLY A 146 -23.98 25.50 12.22
N ALA A 147 -22.97 26.37 12.08
CA ALA A 147 -22.72 27.50 12.97
C ALA A 147 -23.38 28.82 12.51
N GLU A 148 -24.16 28.76 11.43
CA GLU A 148 -24.83 29.92 10.81
C GLU A 148 -23.87 31.08 10.47
N THR A 149 -22.63 30.73 10.11
CA THR A 149 -21.55 31.69 9.81
C THR A 149 -20.96 31.38 8.44
N LEU A 150 -20.86 32.37 7.54
CA LEU A 150 -20.44 32.11 6.15
C LEU A 150 -18.93 31.90 5.97
N TRP A 151 -18.09 32.52 6.80
CA TRP A 151 -16.63 32.52 6.60
C TRP A 151 -15.98 31.13 6.53
N PRO A 152 -16.28 30.16 7.43
CA PRO A 152 -15.64 28.84 7.40
C PRO A 152 -15.72 28.11 6.05
N ALA A 153 -16.73 28.40 5.23
CA ALA A 153 -16.86 27.84 3.88
C ALA A 153 -15.69 28.22 2.95
N ALA A 154 -15.13 29.43 3.11
CA ALA A 154 -13.95 29.91 2.39
C ALA A 154 -12.67 29.85 3.24
N GLY A 155 -12.79 30.13 4.54
CA GLY A 155 -11.68 30.17 5.49
C GLY A 155 -10.97 28.84 5.62
N VAL A 156 -11.69 27.73 5.82
CA VAL A 156 -11.08 26.40 5.97
C VAL A 156 -10.28 25.98 4.72
N PRO A 157 -10.82 26.02 3.49
CA PRO A 157 -10.03 25.69 2.30
C PRO A 157 -8.88 26.68 2.06
N LEU A 158 -9.04 27.97 2.42
CA LEU A 158 -7.95 28.95 2.34
C LEU A 158 -6.81 28.62 3.33
N ALA A 159 -7.15 28.35 4.58
CA ALA A 159 -6.19 27.94 5.61
C ALA A 159 -5.43 26.68 5.21
N LEU A 160 -6.14 25.68 4.67
CA LEU A 160 -5.51 24.48 4.10
C LEU A 160 -4.56 24.81 2.95
N ALA A 161 -4.95 25.67 2.01
CA ALA A 161 -4.12 26.01 0.86
C ALA A 161 -2.84 26.75 1.28
N VAL A 162 -2.96 27.73 2.20
CA VAL A 162 -1.81 28.50 2.69
C VAL A 162 -0.89 27.64 3.56
N ALA A 163 -1.45 26.87 4.50
CA ALA A 163 -0.68 25.93 5.32
C ALA A 163 -0.03 24.82 4.48
N GLY A 164 -0.74 24.33 3.47
CA GLY A 164 -0.24 23.34 2.52
C GLY A 164 0.93 23.88 1.70
N ALA A 165 0.88 25.14 1.28
CA ALA A 165 1.98 25.76 0.55
C ALA A 165 3.26 25.85 1.40
N THR A 166 3.16 26.26 2.67
CA THR A 166 4.30 26.31 3.59
C THR A 166 4.81 24.90 3.93
N ALA A 167 3.91 23.93 4.13
CA ALA A 167 4.26 22.54 4.41
C ALA A 167 5.01 21.91 3.22
N VAL A 168 4.48 22.04 2.00
CA VAL A 168 5.08 21.45 0.79
C VAL A 168 6.43 22.10 0.47
N ALA A 169 6.55 23.43 0.57
CA ALA A 169 7.83 24.11 0.36
C ALA A 169 8.91 23.64 1.35
N THR A 170 8.53 23.48 2.62
CA THR A 170 9.42 22.94 3.68
C THR A 170 9.79 21.49 3.40
N ALA A 171 8.80 20.66 3.08
CA ALA A 171 8.96 19.24 2.78
C ALA A 171 9.91 18.99 1.60
N CYS A 172 9.77 19.78 0.54
CA CYS A 172 10.65 19.69 -0.62
C CYS A 172 12.09 20.09 -0.27
N ALA A 173 12.29 21.16 0.50
CA ALA A 173 13.63 21.60 0.88
C ALA A 173 14.32 20.59 1.80
N LEU A 174 13.64 20.15 2.87
CA LEU A 174 14.15 19.16 3.82
C LEU A 174 14.33 17.79 3.16
N GLY A 175 13.35 17.35 2.37
CA GLY A 175 13.40 16.06 1.69
C GLY A 175 14.53 15.98 0.67
N LEU A 176 14.80 17.06 -0.06
CA LEU A 176 15.91 17.12 -1.00
C LEU A 176 17.26 17.15 -0.28
N GLY A 177 17.35 17.89 0.83
CA GLY A 177 18.53 17.91 1.69
C GLY A 177 18.84 16.52 2.28
N LEU A 178 17.83 15.84 2.81
CA LEU A 178 17.98 14.48 3.33
C LEU A 178 18.35 13.49 2.23
N ARG A 179 17.74 13.61 1.04
CA ARG A 179 18.12 12.80 -0.13
C ARG A 179 19.57 13.03 -0.53
N HIS A 180 20.03 14.28 -0.53
CA HIS A 180 21.43 14.61 -0.77
C HIS A 180 22.32 13.88 0.22
N VAL A 181 22.01 13.94 1.52
CA VAL A 181 22.78 13.23 2.55
C VAL A 181 22.81 11.72 2.28
N VAL A 182 21.65 11.11 2.05
CA VAL A 182 21.52 9.65 1.88
C VAL A 182 22.23 9.13 0.63
N THR A 183 22.24 9.92 -0.46
CA THR A 183 22.76 9.47 -1.76
C THR A 183 24.20 9.89 -2.04
N ARG A 184 24.74 10.85 -1.29
CA ARG A 184 26.06 11.45 -1.57
C ARG A 184 27.08 11.24 -0.46
N PHE A 185 26.67 10.87 0.75
CA PHE A 185 27.63 10.51 1.81
C PHE A 185 28.02 9.03 1.67
N PRO A 186 29.31 8.71 1.42
CA PRO A 186 29.76 7.34 1.14
C PRO A 186 29.33 6.33 2.20
N PHE A 187 29.50 6.69 3.48
CA PHE A 187 29.09 5.85 4.61
C PHE A 187 27.60 5.44 4.56
N VAL A 188 26.72 6.38 4.22
CA VAL A 188 25.27 6.14 4.17
C VAL A 188 24.90 5.33 2.93
N ALA A 189 25.58 5.57 1.80
CA ALA A 189 25.38 4.82 0.58
C ALA A 189 25.81 3.34 0.75
N GLU A 190 26.95 3.10 1.38
CA GLU A 190 27.47 1.75 1.70
C GLU A 190 26.57 0.99 2.69
N HIS A 191 26.05 1.67 3.72
CA HIS A 191 25.24 1.04 4.77
C HIS A 191 23.73 1.22 4.56
N LYS A 192 23.29 1.61 3.36
CA LYS A 192 21.91 2.00 3.07
C LYS A 192 20.88 0.95 3.51
N THR A 193 21.13 -0.32 3.20
CA THR A 193 20.21 -1.42 3.57
C THR A 193 20.14 -1.60 5.08
N GLY A 194 21.29 -1.53 5.78
CA GLY A 194 21.36 -1.60 7.23
C GLY A 194 20.67 -0.41 7.90
N LEU A 195 20.85 0.81 7.38
CA LEU A 195 20.20 2.01 7.89
C LEU A 195 18.68 1.98 7.66
N ILE A 196 18.22 1.53 6.50
CA ILE A 196 16.79 1.35 6.22
C ILE A 196 16.20 0.31 7.17
N ALA A 197 16.87 -0.83 7.38
CA ALA A 197 16.44 -1.85 8.33
C ALA A 197 16.40 -1.30 9.76
N LEU A 198 17.42 -0.54 10.18
CA LEU A 198 17.48 0.09 11.49
C LEU A 198 16.34 1.10 11.69
N VAL A 199 16.11 2.00 10.72
CA VAL A 199 15.02 2.97 10.76
C VAL A 199 13.67 2.25 10.80
N PHE A 200 13.50 1.16 10.04
CA PHE A 200 12.29 0.35 10.06
C PHE A 200 12.07 -0.30 11.44
N VAL A 201 13.11 -0.89 12.03
CA VAL A 201 13.05 -1.50 13.37
C VAL A 201 12.73 -0.43 14.42
N ALA A 202 13.39 0.74 14.36
CA ALA A 202 13.13 1.85 15.27
C ALA A 202 11.72 2.42 15.13
N TYR A 203 11.23 2.56 13.89
CA TYR A 203 9.86 2.96 13.59
C TYR A 203 8.86 1.97 14.15
N MET A 204 9.09 0.66 13.93
CA MET A 204 8.20 -0.38 14.43
C MET A 204 8.22 -0.45 15.95
N ALA A 205 9.39 -0.38 16.59
CA ALA A 205 9.53 -0.27 18.04
C ALA A 205 8.80 0.97 18.60
N SER A 206 8.82 2.10 17.88
CA SER A 206 8.14 3.34 18.29
C SER A 206 6.62 3.23 18.20
N ILE A 207 6.09 2.53 17.20
CA ILE A 207 4.65 2.23 17.11
C ILE A 207 4.24 1.29 18.24
N VAL A 208 4.96 0.19 18.39
CA VAL A 208 4.66 -0.88 19.36
C VAL A 208 4.69 -0.36 20.80
N SER A 209 5.68 0.47 21.14
CA SER A 209 5.80 1.08 22.47
C SER A 209 4.85 2.26 22.72
N GLY A 210 4.04 2.65 21.73
CA GLY A 210 3.24 3.88 21.77
C GLY A 210 4.06 5.16 21.88
N SER A 211 5.39 5.10 21.71
CA SER A 211 6.29 6.25 21.74
C SER A 211 5.89 7.29 20.69
N LEU A 212 5.49 6.83 19.49
CA LEU A 212 5.04 7.73 18.42
C LEU A 212 3.85 8.60 18.86
N ASN A 213 2.86 8.03 19.56
CA ASN A 213 1.71 8.79 20.06
C ASN A 213 2.12 9.80 21.12
N ARG A 214 3.09 9.44 21.99
CA ARG A 214 3.65 10.37 22.98
C ARG A 214 4.40 11.52 22.31
N VAL A 215 5.18 11.24 21.26
CA VAL A 215 5.87 12.27 20.47
C VAL A 215 4.85 13.21 19.83
N VAL A 216 3.83 12.68 19.15
CA VAL A 216 2.77 13.50 18.54
C VAL A 216 2.03 14.33 19.59
N GLY A 217 1.71 13.74 20.75
CA GLY A 217 1.10 14.46 21.87
C GLY A 217 2.00 15.56 22.43
N SER A 218 3.32 15.32 22.54
CA SER A 218 4.28 16.31 23.02
C SER A 218 4.50 17.48 22.06
N LEU A 219 4.23 17.28 20.76
CA LEU A 219 4.28 18.34 19.76
C LEU A 219 3.07 19.26 19.80
N PHE A 220 1.96 18.82 20.39
CA PHE A 220 0.69 19.54 20.36
C PHE A 220 0.79 20.95 20.94
N GLU A 221 1.29 21.07 22.17
CA GLU A 221 1.39 22.36 22.88
C GLU A 221 2.40 23.32 22.21
N PRO A 222 3.64 22.90 21.86
CA PRO A 222 4.56 23.75 21.09
C PRO A 222 3.99 24.22 19.75
N MET A 223 3.26 23.33 19.05
CA MET A 223 2.66 23.67 17.76
C MET A 223 1.48 24.64 17.91
N ALA A 224 0.68 24.52 18.96
CA ALA A 224 -0.39 25.45 19.28
C ALA A 224 0.12 26.87 19.56
N ALA A 225 1.28 26.99 20.22
CA ALA A 225 1.93 28.26 20.52
C ALA A 225 2.66 28.87 19.30
N SER A 226 2.95 28.07 18.28
CA SER A 226 3.71 28.51 17.10
C SER A 226 2.84 29.30 16.09
N PRO A 227 3.45 30.06 15.16
CA PRO A 227 2.73 30.70 14.06
C PRO A 227 1.96 29.73 13.15
N VAL A 228 2.32 28.44 13.14
CA VAL A 228 1.59 27.41 12.39
C VAL A 228 0.20 27.19 12.99
N GLY A 229 0.04 27.39 14.30
CA GLY A 229 -1.26 27.36 14.95
C GLY A 229 -2.22 28.42 14.40
N TRP A 230 -1.72 29.55 13.92
CA TRP A 230 -2.54 30.68 13.44
C TRP A 230 -3.32 30.36 12.16
N TYR A 231 -3.02 29.26 11.47
CA TYR A 231 -3.90 28.77 10.39
C TYR A 231 -5.30 28.39 10.89
N ALA A 232 -5.43 27.97 12.15
CA ALA A 232 -6.74 27.76 12.77
C ALA A 232 -7.52 29.08 12.88
N ASP A 233 -6.86 30.19 13.25
CA ASP A 233 -7.48 31.52 13.33
C ASP A 233 -7.97 32.00 11.95
N LEU A 234 -7.27 31.67 10.87
CA LEU A 234 -7.72 31.96 9.50
C LEU A 234 -8.91 31.09 9.08
N GLY A 235 -8.88 29.81 9.41
CA GLY A 235 -9.89 28.85 8.97
C GLY A 235 -11.24 28.98 9.68
N LEU A 236 -11.18 29.31 10.97
CA LEU A 236 -12.31 29.22 11.89
C LEU A 236 -12.85 30.59 12.33
N LEU A 237 -12.34 31.67 11.74
CA LEU A 237 -12.76 33.05 12.05
C LEU A 237 -14.29 33.20 12.03
N GLY A 238 -14.83 33.83 13.07
CA GLY A 238 -16.25 34.14 13.20
C GLY A 238 -17.12 33.00 13.74
N LEU A 239 -16.57 31.82 14.06
CA LEU A 239 -17.35 30.79 14.74
C LEU A 239 -17.75 31.24 16.16
N PRO A 240 -19.00 30.99 16.57
CA PRO A 240 -19.49 31.37 17.90
C PRO A 240 -18.76 30.61 19.00
N GLY A 241 -18.52 31.29 20.13
CA GLY A 241 -17.90 30.70 21.32
C GLY A 241 -16.37 30.58 21.28
N LEU A 242 -15.70 31.07 20.25
CA LEU A 242 -14.24 31.02 20.12
C LEU A 242 -13.65 32.43 20.00
N GLY A 243 -12.75 32.80 20.92
CA GLY A 243 -12.09 34.11 20.95
C GLY A 243 -10.96 34.24 19.92
N PHE A 244 -11.31 34.42 18.65
CA PHE A 244 -10.33 34.55 17.57
C PHE A 244 -9.73 35.95 17.45
N ASP A 245 -8.49 36.00 16.94
CA ASP A 245 -7.76 37.22 16.69
C ASP A 245 -7.56 37.43 15.18
N ALA A 246 -8.29 38.40 14.61
CA ALA A 246 -8.21 38.72 13.19
C ALA A 246 -6.80 39.19 12.77
N THR A 247 -6.02 39.73 13.70
CA THR A 247 -4.63 40.13 13.40
C THR A 247 -3.73 38.93 13.15
N ARG A 248 -3.91 37.83 13.89
CA ARG A 248 -3.18 36.57 13.68
C ARG A 248 -3.57 35.91 12.36
N ALA A 249 -4.87 35.94 12.02
CA ALA A 249 -5.35 35.44 10.73
C ALA A 249 -4.75 36.21 9.54
N ALA A 250 -4.63 37.54 9.64
CA ALA A 250 -3.97 38.34 8.59
C ALA A 250 -2.44 38.12 8.60
N ALA A 251 -1.82 38.09 9.78
CA ALA A 251 -0.38 37.92 9.95
C ALA A 251 0.10 36.56 9.40
N VAL A 252 -0.66 35.49 9.60
CA VAL A 252 -0.26 34.16 9.11
C VAL A 252 -0.24 34.10 7.58
N VAL A 253 -1.15 34.79 6.89
CA VAL A 253 -1.15 34.87 5.42
C VAL A 253 0.10 35.59 4.92
N ALA A 254 0.40 36.76 5.48
CA ALA A 254 1.60 37.54 5.11
C ALA A 254 2.89 36.78 5.44
N ALA A 255 3.00 36.21 6.64
CA ALA A 255 4.15 35.42 7.07
C ALA A 255 4.34 34.18 6.18
N SER A 256 3.25 33.55 5.72
CA SER A 256 3.33 32.38 4.83
C SER A 256 3.94 32.73 3.47
N VAL A 257 3.60 33.89 2.90
CA VAL A 257 4.18 34.34 1.61
C VAL A 257 5.70 34.51 1.75
N VAL A 258 6.14 35.20 2.81
CA VAL A 258 7.57 35.41 3.09
C VAL A 258 8.28 34.08 3.35
N PHE A 259 7.66 33.20 4.13
CA PHE A 259 8.20 31.90 4.46
C PHE A 259 8.33 30.99 3.24
N VAL A 260 7.31 30.91 2.37
CA VAL A 260 7.39 30.13 1.12
C VAL A 260 8.51 30.66 0.24
N ALA A 261 8.64 31.99 0.08
CA ALA A 261 9.73 32.58 -0.70
C ALA A 261 11.11 32.20 -0.14
N ALA A 262 11.29 32.26 1.18
CA ALA A 262 12.53 31.85 1.85
C ALA A 262 12.81 30.35 1.69
N ALA A 263 11.80 29.49 1.86
CA ALA A 263 11.91 28.04 1.69
C ALA A 263 12.23 27.67 0.23
N LEU A 264 11.67 28.38 -0.75
CA LEU A 264 11.99 28.22 -2.16
C LEU A 264 13.43 28.63 -2.48
N ALA A 265 13.90 29.74 -1.90
CA ALA A 265 15.28 30.20 -2.08
C ALA A 265 16.30 29.27 -1.40
N ALA A 266 15.98 28.73 -0.22
CA ALA A 266 16.82 27.74 0.45
C ALA A 266 16.82 26.41 -0.32
N GLY A 267 15.64 25.93 -0.71
CA GLY A 267 15.46 24.68 -1.45
C GLY A 267 16.12 24.71 -2.82
N SER A 268 16.10 25.84 -3.53
CA SER A 268 16.79 25.96 -4.83
C SER A 268 18.30 25.86 -4.71
N ARG A 269 18.90 26.40 -3.63
CA ARG A 269 20.34 26.22 -3.34
C ARG A 269 20.70 24.77 -3.01
N ILE A 270 19.83 24.08 -2.27
CA ILE A 270 20.00 22.65 -1.98
C ILE A 270 19.88 21.85 -3.28
N ALA A 271 18.92 22.20 -4.14
CA ALA A 271 18.71 21.56 -5.43
C ALA A 271 19.89 21.71 -6.36
N ASP A 272 20.50 22.90 -6.39
CA ASP A 272 21.69 23.18 -7.18
C ASP A 272 22.84 22.25 -6.77
N ARG A 273 23.11 22.15 -5.47
CA ARG A 273 24.13 21.22 -4.96
C ARG A 273 23.77 19.76 -5.18
N HIS A 274 22.51 19.38 -5.05
CA HIS A 274 22.11 17.98 -5.16
C HIS A 274 22.08 17.48 -6.61
N TRP A 275 21.52 18.26 -7.52
CA TRP A 275 21.33 17.84 -8.90
C TRP A 275 22.61 17.90 -9.74
N PHE A 276 23.59 18.72 -9.35
CA PHE A 276 24.89 18.78 -10.02
C PHE A 276 26.02 18.03 -9.28
N ALA A 277 25.75 17.44 -8.11
CA ALA A 277 26.74 16.59 -7.45
C ALA A 277 26.69 15.16 -8.00
N ASP A 278 27.85 14.56 -8.26
CA ASP A 278 27.94 13.15 -8.63
C ASP A 278 27.58 12.22 -7.48
N PRO A 279 26.91 11.08 -7.72
CA PRO A 279 26.67 10.06 -6.70
C PRO A 279 27.97 9.58 -6.05
N ALA A 280 27.90 9.35 -4.73
CA ALA A 280 28.90 8.49 -4.10
C ALA A 280 28.69 7.09 -4.69
N LEU A 281 29.59 6.68 -5.58
CA LEU A 281 29.68 5.33 -6.11
C LEU A 281 30.07 4.43 -4.93
N ALA A 282 29.07 3.94 -4.20
CA ALA A 282 29.29 2.91 -3.20
C ALA A 282 29.53 1.59 -3.93
N GLY A 283 30.78 1.37 -4.36
CA GLY A 283 31.24 0.07 -4.83
C GLY A 283 30.40 -0.56 -5.94
N GLU A 284 30.00 0.21 -6.96
CA GLU A 284 29.77 -0.37 -8.29
C GLU A 284 31.16 -0.78 -8.80
N THR A 285 31.64 -1.95 -8.39
CA THR A 285 32.61 -2.68 -9.19
C THR A 285 31.97 -2.87 -10.56
N ASP A 286 32.59 -2.24 -11.55
CA ASP A 286 32.45 -2.43 -13.00
C ASP A 286 31.66 -3.70 -13.39
N ASP A 287 30.34 -3.57 -13.52
CA ASP A 287 29.56 -4.31 -14.51
C ASP A 287 29.51 -3.46 -15.80
N GLU A 288 30.67 -2.92 -16.20
CA GLU A 288 30.89 -2.54 -17.58
C GLU A 288 31.13 -3.87 -18.33
N PRO A 289 30.31 -4.26 -19.32
CA PRO A 289 30.61 -5.45 -20.11
C PRO A 289 31.93 -5.20 -20.82
N ALA A 290 32.99 -5.86 -20.35
CA ALA A 290 34.29 -5.84 -20.99
C ALA A 290 34.11 -6.05 -22.50
N PRO A 291 34.74 -5.24 -23.35
CA PRO A 291 34.61 -5.39 -24.79
C PRO A 291 35.02 -6.82 -25.16
N ALA A 292 34.14 -7.49 -25.91
CA ALA A 292 34.33 -8.86 -26.35
C ALA A 292 35.75 -9.07 -26.89
N ALA A 293 36.60 -9.68 -26.08
CA ALA A 293 37.84 -10.25 -26.55
C ALA A 293 37.45 -11.49 -27.36
N THR A 294 37.43 -11.32 -28.68
CA THR A 294 37.49 -12.42 -29.64
C THR A 294 38.76 -13.22 -29.38
N GLY A 295 38.63 -14.28 -28.57
CA GLY A 295 39.66 -15.26 -28.30
C GLY A 295 39.02 -16.64 -28.31
N THR A 296 39.25 -17.37 -29.39
CA THR A 296 38.89 -18.77 -29.60
C THR A 296 39.55 -19.63 -28.52
N ASP A 297 38.80 -20.02 -27.49
CA ASP A 297 39.17 -21.12 -26.60
C ASP A 297 37.95 -22.02 -26.37
N VAL A 298 38.01 -23.21 -26.98
CA VAL A 298 37.05 -24.30 -26.81
C VAL A 298 37.24 -24.86 -25.39
N PRO A 299 36.23 -24.84 -24.50
CA PRO A 299 36.33 -25.50 -23.21
C PRO A 299 36.38 -27.00 -23.43
N THR A 300 37.44 -27.63 -22.95
CA THR A 300 37.63 -29.08 -23.01
C THR A 300 36.72 -29.75 -21.99
N ASP A 301 35.99 -30.77 -22.43
CA ASP A 301 35.13 -31.62 -21.61
C ASP A 301 35.93 -32.26 -20.47
N GLY A 302 35.67 -31.85 -19.21
CA GLY A 302 36.33 -32.47 -18.05
C GLY A 302 35.82 -32.02 -16.69
N ASP A 303 35.66 -30.71 -16.47
CA ASP A 303 35.47 -30.17 -15.11
C ASP A 303 34.03 -29.76 -14.75
N ALA A 304 33.07 -29.85 -15.68
CA ALA A 304 31.66 -29.53 -15.42
C ALA A 304 30.86 -30.67 -14.76
N ALA A 305 31.44 -31.88 -14.65
CA ALA A 305 30.71 -33.07 -14.19
C ALA A 305 30.64 -33.21 -12.66
N THR A 306 31.52 -32.54 -11.91
CA THR A 306 31.60 -32.66 -10.44
C THR A 306 30.69 -31.70 -9.67
N ASP A 307 30.33 -30.54 -10.23
CA ASP A 307 29.40 -29.60 -9.57
C ASP A 307 27.92 -29.99 -9.75
N ALA A 308 27.56 -30.63 -10.85
CA ALA A 308 26.19 -31.10 -11.11
C ALA A 308 25.70 -32.17 -10.09
N ALA A 309 26.61 -32.94 -9.50
CA ALA A 309 26.29 -33.99 -8.53
C ALA A 309 25.83 -33.43 -7.17
N GLY A 310 26.33 -32.25 -6.80
CA GLY A 310 25.92 -31.48 -5.61
C GLY A 310 24.64 -30.69 -5.82
N GLU A 311 24.26 -30.40 -7.07
CA GLU A 311 23.09 -29.56 -7.38
C GLU A 311 21.75 -30.33 -7.42
N ASP A 312 21.77 -31.65 -7.62
CA ASP A 312 20.56 -32.46 -7.85
C ASP A 312 20.03 -33.21 -6.62
N TRP A 313 20.55 -32.92 -5.41
CA TRP A 313 20.10 -33.60 -4.18
C TRP A 313 18.68 -33.20 -3.78
N LEU A 314 18.29 -31.93 -4.01
CA LEU A 314 16.98 -31.41 -3.68
C LEU A 314 15.91 -32.08 -4.56
N THR A 315 16.21 -32.24 -5.85
CA THR A 315 15.36 -32.95 -6.81
C THR A 315 15.19 -34.40 -6.39
N ARG A 316 16.29 -35.11 -6.11
CA ARG A 316 16.27 -36.50 -5.61
C ARG A 316 15.45 -36.67 -4.33
N ARG A 317 15.46 -35.68 -3.44
CA ARG A 317 14.66 -35.71 -2.21
C ARG A 317 13.16 -35.53 -2.47
N VAL A 318 12.79 -34.72 -3.44
CA VAL A 318 11.38 -34.54 -3.84
C VAL A 318 10.90 -35.74 -4.67
N GLU A 319 11.79 -36.34 -5.46
CA GLU A 319 11.54 -37.56 -6.24
C GLU A 319 11.16 -38.78 -5.40
N THR A 320 11.49 -38.81 -4.10
CA THR A 320 11.02 -39.90 -3.22
C THR A 320 9.51 -39.89 -3.01
N VAL A 321 8.85 -38.75 -3.28
CA VAL A 321 7.42 -38.53 -3.04
C VAL A 321 6.63 -38.35 -4.34
N VAL A 322 7.25 -37.76 -5.36
CA VAL A 322 6.61 -37.49 -6.67
C VAL A 322 7.47 -37.94 -7.83
N ASP A 323 6.89 -38.03 -9.03
CA ASP A 323 7.63 -38.35 -10.24
C ASP A 323 8.69 -37.28 -10.58
N ARG A 324 9.75 -37.70 -11.26
CA ARG A 324 10.90 -36.87 -11.65
C ARG A 324 10.54 -35.57 -12.38
N PRO A 325 9.62 -35.56 -13.36
CA PRO A 325 9.15 -34.33 -13.99
C PRO A 325 8.50 -33.35 -13.00
N THR A 326 7.65 -33.82 -12.08
CA THR A 326 7.03 -32.98 -11.05
C THR A 326 8.08 -32.44 -10.07
N ALA A 327 9.02 -33.28 -9.62
CA ALA A 327 10.09 -32.88 -8.72
C ALA A 327 10.96 -31.78 -9.32
N ALA A 328 11.36 -31.92 -10.58
CA ALA A 328 12.18 -30.92 -11.28
C ALA A 328 11.47 -29.56 -11.36
N LEU A 329 10.16 -29.53 -11.66
CA LEU A 329 9.37 -28.30 -11.74
C LEU A 329 9.16 -27.63 -10.37
N VAL A 330 8.99 -28.43 -9.30
CA VAL A 330 8.91 -27.92 -7.92
C VAL A 330 10.23 -27.24 -7.53
N VAL A 331 11.36 -27.92 -7.73
CA VAL A 331 12.69 -27.40 -7.39
C VAL A 331 13.03 -26.17 -8.23
N LEU A 332 12.67 -26.15 -9.51
CA LEU A 332 12.83 -24.98 -10.38
C LEU A 332 12.07 -23.77 -9.82
N SER A 333 10.83 -23.98 -9.36
CA SER A 333 10.00 -22.92 -8.76
C SER A 333 10.64 -22.35 -7.50
N TRP A 334 11.19 -23.21 -6.62
CA TRP A 334 11.90 -22.77 -5.42
C TRP A 334 13.19 -22.01 -5.73
N ARG A 335 14.00 -22.47 -6.68
CA ARG A 335 15.24 -21.77 -7.10
C ARG A 335 14.94 -20.38 -7.65
N ARG A 336 13.88 -20.24 -8.44
CA ARG A 336 13.44 -18.92 -8.94
C ARG A 336 12.94 -18.02 -7.81
N ALA A 337 12.14 -18.55 -6.89
CA ALA A 337 11.67 -17.80 -5.74
C ALA A 337 12.83 -17.30 -4.85
N ALA A 338 13.89 -18.10 -4.69
CA ALA A 338 15.09 -17.69 -3.98
C ALA A 338 15.88 -16.59 -4.71
N ARG A 339 15.95 -16.63 -6.05
CA ARG A 339 16.62 -15.61 -6.86
C ARG A 339 15.80 -14.32 -7.01
N ALA A 340 14.47 -14.39 -6.88
CA ALA A 340 13.56 -13.25 -6.98
C ALA A 340 12.61 -13.16 -5.76
N PRO A 341 13.13 -12.90 -4.54
CA PRO A 341 12.37 -13.01 -3.29
C PRO A 341 11.26 -11.95 -3.15
N LEU A 342 11.30 -10.87 -3.93
CA LEU A 342 10.30 -9.78 -3.88
C LEU A 342 8.88 -10.27 -4.17
N LYS A 343 8.73 -11.29 -5.02
CA LYS A 343 7.44 -11.90 -5.30
C LYS A 343 6.85 -12.54 -4.03
N LEU A 344 7.70 -13.13 -3.18
CA LEU A 344 7.31 -13.69 -1.89
C LEU A 344 6.94 -12.58 -0.89
N MET A 345 7.69 -11.47 -0.90
CA MET A 345 7.39 -10.32 -0.04
C MET A 345 6.01 -9.72 -0.32
N TYR A 346 5.48 -9.87 -1.53
CA TYR A 346 4.12 -9.41 -1.84
C TYR A 346 3.05 -10.11 -0.99
N ALA A 347 3.26 -11.39 -0.66
CA ALA A 347 2.38 -12.15 0.22
C ALA A 347 2.45 -11.68 1.69
N ALA A 348 3.50 -10.94 2.08
CA ALA A 348 3.63 -10.36 3.41
C ALA A 348 2.85 -9.04 3.58
N TYR A 349 2.44 -8.37 2.49
CA TYR A 349 1.74 -7.07 2.59
C TYR A 349 0.49 -7.10 3.48
N PRO A 350 -0.40 -8.11 3.41
CA PRO A 350 -1.58 -8.12 4.26
C PRO A 350 -1.26 -8.18 5.76
N LEU A 351 -0.07 -8.68 6.13
CA LEU A 351 0.36 -8.74 7.53
C LEU A 351 0.51 -7.34 8.15
N PHE A 352 0.78 -6.29 7.34
CA PHE A 352 0.79 -4.91 7.84
C PHE A 352 -0.58 -4.45 8.36
N PHE A 353 -1.69 -4.99 7.84
CA PHE A 353 -3.01 -4.71 8.42
C PHE A 353 -3.19 -5.39 9.79
N GLY A 354 -2.40 -6.42 10.10
CA GLY A 354 -2.34 -7.09 11.40
C GLY A 354 -1.57 -6.33 12.48
N THR A 355 -0.96 -5.17 12.18
CA THR A 355 -0.20 -4.37 13.15
C THR A 355 -1.03 -4.02 14.39
N GLY A 356 -2.34 -3.78 14.22
CA GLY A 356 -3.25 -3.52 15.35
C GLY A 356 -3.34 -4.69 16.32
N ALA A 357 -3.43 -5.93 15.82
CA ALA A 357 -3.46 -7.13 16.65
C ALA A 357 -2.13 -7.32 17.42
N PHE A 358 -1.00 -6.97 16.81
CA PHE A 358 0.29 -7.03 17.48
C PHE A 358 0.41 -6.02 18.63
N VAL A 359 -0.07 -4.79 18.42
CA VAL A 359 -0.16 -3.77 19.48
C VAL A 359 -1.08 -4.24 20.60
N GLU A 360 -2.24 -4.80 20.25
CA GLU A 360 -3.21 -5.35 21.22
C GLU A 360 -2.57 -6.44 22.09
N ILE A 361 -1.91 -7.44 21.48
CA ILE A 361 -1.22 -8.53 22.20
C ILE A 361 -0.19 -7.99 23.20
N ILE A 362 0.58 -6.97 22.81
CA ILE A 362 1.62 -6.41 23.67
C ILE A 362 1.02 -5.62 24.84
N GLN A 363 -0.08 -4.90 24.60
CA GLN A 363 -0.76 -4.11 25.62
C GLN A 363 -1.51 -4.98 26.62
N THR A 364 -2.18 -6.03 26.15
CA THR A 364 -3.02 -6.90 26.98
C THR A 364 -2.28 -8.11 27.52
N GLY A 365 -1.18 -8.51 26.88
CA GLY A 365 -0.49 -9.77 27.15
C GLY A 365 -1.25 -11.01 26.64
N GLU A 366 -2.36 -10.83 25.92
CA GLU A 366 -3.27 -11.90 25.51
C GLU A 366 -3.42 -11.97 23.98
N ILE A 367 -3.61 -13.19 23.44
CA ILE A 367 -3.88 -13.37 22.01
C ILE A 367 -5.38 -13.21 21.72
N PRO A 368 -5.80 -12.22 20.91
CA PRO A 368 -7.21 -11.97 20.63
C PRO A 368 -7.91 -13.18 20.01
N VAL A 369 -9.17 -13.40 20.40
CA VAL A 369 -10.00 -14.54 19.96
C VAL A 369 -10.15 -14.61 18.44
N TYR A 370 -10.13 -13.47 17.75
CA TYR A 370 -10.26 -13.41 16.30
C TYR A 370 -8.99 -13.78 15.54
N LEU A 371 -7.81 -13.73 16.17
CA LEU A 371 -6.52 -13.85 15.49
C LEU A 371 -6.30 -15.23 14.83
N PRO A 372 -6.61 -16.38 15.47
CA PRO A 372 -6.44 -17.68 14.84
C PRO A 372 -7.31 -17.86 13.59
N TYR A 373 -8.52 -17.28 13.60
CA TYR A 373 -9.43 -17.27 12.44
C TYR A 373 -8.88 -16.40 11.31
N ALA A 374 -8.38 -15.20 11.63
CA ALA A 374 -7.77 -14.31 10.66
C ALA A 374 -6.51 -14.94 10.04
N LEU A 375 -5.69 -15.61 10.86
CA LEU A 375 -4.51 -16.32 10.40
C LEU A 375 -4.86 -17.50 9.51
N LEU A 376 -5.90 -18.28 9.82
CA LEU A 376 -6.38 -19.35 8.93
C LEU A 376 -6.70 -18.81 7.54
N VAL A 377 -7.44 -17.70 7.45
CA VAL A 377 -7.77 -17.06 6.17
C VAL A 377 -6.50 -16.54 5.48
N PHE A 378 -5.59 -15.93 6.23
CA PHE A 378 -4.33 -15.41 5.70
C PHE A 378 -3.43 -16.51 5.14
N VAL A 379 -3.23 -17.63 5.85
CA VAL A 379 -2.36 -18.72 5.38
C VAL A 379 -2.97 -19.45 4.19
N ALA A 380 -4.30 -19.60 4.15
CA ALA A 380 -5.00 -20.11 2.98
C ALA A 380 -4.81 -19.19 1.77
N TRP A 381 -4.98 -17.88 1.97
CA TRP A 381 -4.72 -16.87 0.95
C TRP A 381 -3.26 -16.90 0.47
N ALA A 382 -2.29 -16.94 1.38
CA ALA A 382 -0.87 -16.99 1.05
C ALA A 382 -0.52 -18.26 0.25
N GLY A 383 -1.11 -19.41 0.61
CA GLY A 383 -0.95 -20.67 -0.12
C GLY A 383 -1.36 -20.59 -1.60
N GLY A 384 -2.35 -19.76 -1.92
CA GLY A 384 -2.73 -19.48 -3.31
C GLY A 384 -1.89 -18.39 -3.99
N VAL A 385 -1.39 -17.39 -3.28
CA VAL A 385 -0.69 -16.27 -3.94
C VAL A 385 0.73 -16.62 -4.39
N VAL A 386 1.46 -17.42 -3.60
CA VAL A 386 2.92 -17.51 -3.72
C VAL A 386 3.39 -18.17 -5.03
N PHE A 387 2.84 -19.33 -5.39
CA PHE A 387 3.29 -20.13 -6.55
C PHE A 387 2.21 -20.43 -7.59
N THR A 388 0.93 -20.24 -7.26
CA THR A 388 -0.18 -20.67 -8.12
C THR A 388 -0.90 -19.52 -8.81
N LEU A 389 -0.60 -18.25 -8.49
CA LEU A 389 -1.34 -17.11 -9.05
C LEU A 389 -0.81 -16.65 -10.43
N ASN A 390 0.32 -17.17 -10.92
CA ASN A 390 0.84 -16.88 -12.26
C ASN A 390 1.68 -18.03 -12.85
N PRO A 391 1.18 -19.28 -12.87
CA PRO A 391 2.02 -20.46 -13.13
C PRO A 391 2.64 -20.46 -14.53
N LEU A 392 1.94 -19.94 -15.54
CA LEU A 392 2.47 -19.82 -16.91
C LEU A 392 3.49 -18.67 -17.04
N GLY A 393 3.17 -17.51 -16.45
CA GLY A 393 4.05 -16.35 -16.50
C GLY A 393 5.35 -16.55 -15.74
N ASP A 394 5.31 -17.31 -14.65
CA ASP A 394 6.47 -17.68 -13.84
C ASP A 394 7.46 -18.58 -14.58
N GLN A 395 7.05 -19.18 -15.71
CA GLN A 395 7.96 -19.95 -16.57
C GLN A 395 8.91 -19.07 -17.38
N GLY A 396 8.51 -17.83 -17.70
CA GLY A 396 9.30 -16.88 -18.47
C GLY A 396 9.84 -17.51 -19.76
N SER A 397 11.15 -17.37 -19.99
CA SER A 397 11.84 -17.92 -21.17
C SER A 397 11.84 -19.45 -21.26
N VAL A 398 11.54 -20.17 -20.17
CA VAL A 398 11.53 -21.65 -20.14
C VAL A 398 10.15 -22.21 -20.46
N LEU A 399 9.14 -21.37 -20.66
CA LEU A 399 7.79 -21.82 -21.02
C LEU A 399 7.80 -22.64 -22.32
N GLY A 400 8.48 -22.15 -23.37
CA GLY A 400 8.55 -22.85 -24.65
C GLY A 400 9.18 -24.24 -24.54
N PRO A 401 10.38 -24.40 -23.95
CA PRO A 401 10.95 -25.71 -23.67
C PRO A 401 10.04 -26.61 -22.82
N THR A 402 9.29 -26.04 -21.87
CA THR A 402 8.37 -26.82 -21.01
C THR A 402 7.18 -27.35 -21.81
N LEU A 403 6.61 -26.56 -22.71
CA LEU A 403 5.49 -26.96 -23.58
C LEU A 403 5.90 -28.00 -24.62
N LEU A 404 7.15 -27.96 -25.10
CA LEU A 404 7.69 -28.92 -26.06
C LEU A 404 8.19 -30.23 -25.42
N SER A 405 8.24 -30.28 -24.08
CA SER A 405 8.66 -31.46 -23.34
C SER A 405 7.54 -32.49 -23.20
N LYS A 406 7.83 -33.66 -22.62
CA LYS A 406 6.82 -34.70 -22.31
C LYS A 406 5.98 -34.39 -21.05
N VAL A 407 6.04 -33.16 -20.52
CA VAL A 407 5.29 -32.74 -19.34
C VAL A 407 3.81 -32.56 -19.70
N THR A 408 2.94 -33.25 -18.98
CA THR A 408 1.48 -33.07 -19.11
C THR A 408 0.99 -31.88 -18.28
N GLY A 409 -0.15 -31.29 -18.63
CA GLY A 409 -0.79 -30.25 -17.84
C GLY A 409 -1.08 -30.67 -16.40
N ARG A 410 -1.36 -31.97 -16.17
CA ARG A 410 -1.53 -32.51 -14.82
C ARG A 410 -0.24 -32.43 -14.01
N THR A 411 0.89 -32.84 -14.60
CA THR A 411 2.22 -32.75 -13.99
C THR A 411 2.59 -31.29 -13.70
N PHE A 412 2.36 -30.40 -14.68
CA PHE A 412 2.66 -28.97 -14.55
C PHE A 412 1.88 -28.30 -13.43
N VAL A 413 0.55 -28.47 -13.42
CA VAL A 413 -0.32 -27.86 -12.41
C VAL A 413 -0.05 -28.44 -11.02
N LEU A 414 0.13 -29.76 -10.92
CA LEU A 414 0.47 -30.42 -9.66
C LEU A 414 1.79 -29.89 -9.08
N ALA A 415 2.82 -29.73 -9.92
CA ALA A 415 4.11 -29.20 -9.48
C ALA A 415 3.98 -27.78 -8.88
N HIS A 416 3.23 -26.88 -9.52
CA HIS A 416 3.06 -25.50 -9.00
C HIS A 416 2.25 -25.47 -7.70
N VAL A 417 1.22 -26.32 -7.59
CA VAL A 417 0.43 -26.46 -6.36
C VAL A 417 1.30 -27.02 -5.22
N LEU A 418 2.08 -28.08 -5.48
CA LEU A 418 2.96 -28.68 -4.48
C LEU A 418 4.11 -27.77 -4.06
N ALA A 419 4.68 -26.99 -4.99
CA ALA A 419 5.75 -26.04 -4.69
C ALA A 419 5.37 -25.07 -3.57
N GLY A 420 4.11 -24.63 -3.52
CA GLY A 420 3.59 -23.83 -2.42
C GLY A 420 3.19 -24.66 -1.20
N LEU A 421 2.38 -25.70 -1.39
CA LEU A 421 1.77 -26.43 -0.27
C LEU A 421 2.79 -27.13 0.63
N VAL A 422 3.90 -27.63 0.09
CA VAL A 422 4.95 -28.30 0.88
C VAL A 422 5.53 -27.37 1.96
N VAL A 423 5.56 -26.06 1.70
CA VAL A 423 6.06 -25.05 2.64
C VAL A 423 4.91 -24.45 3.46
N VAL A 424 3.82 -24.06 2.79
CA VAL A 424 2.76 -23.28 3.43
C VAL A 424 1.90 -24.14 4.35
N VAL A 425 1.65 -25.42 4.05
CA VAL A 425 0.82 -26.27 4.91
C VAL A 425 1.46 -26.51 6.27
N PRO A 426 2.73 -26.94 6.40
CA PRO A 426 3.35 -27.13 7.71
C PRO A 426 3.44 -25.82 8.50
N VAL A 427 3.95 -24.75 7.88
CA VAL A 427 4.19 -23.46 8.54
C VAL A 427 2.86 -22.80 8.92
N GLY A 428 1.90 -22.77 8.00
CA GLY A 428 0.60 -22.16 8.22
C GLY A 428 -0.23 -22.91 9.26
N THR A 429 -0.21 -24.24 9.24
CA THR A 429 -0.93 -25.05 10.23
C THR A 429 -0.30 -24.88 11.61
N ALA A 430 1.04 -24.86 11.72
CA ALA A 430 1.73 -24.59 12.97
C ALA A 430 1.40 -23.19 13.51
N LEU A 431 1.37 -22.17 12.65
CA LEU A 431 1.04 -20.80 13.04
C LEU A 431 -0.40 -20.68 13.57
N VAL A 432 -1.37 -21.30 12.89
CA VAL A 432 -2.76 -21.36 13.34
C VAL A 432 -2.88 -22.16 14.64
N ALA A 433 -2.16 -23.29 14.77
CA ALA A 433 -2.17 -24.11 15.98
C ALA A 433 -1.63 -23.35 17.19
N VAL A 434 -0.45 -22.73 17.07
CA VAL A 434 0.19 -21.98 18.16
C VAL A 434 -0.71 -20.83 18.60
N THR A 435 -1.23 -20.04 17.65
CA THR A 435 -2.13 -18.92 18.00
C THR A 435 -3.46 -19.39 18.58
N ALA A 436 -4.04 -20.49 18.10
CA ALA A 436 -5.28 -21.03 18.64
C ALA A 436 -5.10 -21.59 20.06
N VAL A 437 -4.00 -22.29 20.35
CA VAL A 437 -3.70 -22.82 21.69
C VAL A 437 -3.47 -21.71 22.70
N LEU A 438 -2.82 -20.63 22.28
CA LEU A 438 -2.51 -19.47 23.14
C LEU A 438 -3.67 -18.46 23.25
N SER A 439 -4.74 -18.62 22.47
CA SER A 439 -5.91 -17.75 22.46
C SER A 439 -7.08 -18.39 23.22
N PRO A 440 -7.98 -17.63 23.86
CA PRO A 440 -9.11 -18.18 24.61
C PRO A 440 -10.27 -18.66 23.70
N VAL A 441 -9.97 -19.39 22.63
CA VAL A 441 -10.95 -19.93 21.66
C VAL A 441 -11.54 -21.29 22.09
N GLY A 442 -10.88 -22.00 23.01
CA GLY A 442 -11.26 -23.32 23.49
C GLY A 442 -10.71 -24.47 22.64
N THR A 443 -10.58 -25.65 23.25
CA THR A 443 -9.91 -26.83 22.66
C THR A 443 -10.63 -27.40 21.43
N GLY A 444 -11.96 -27.46 21.46
CA GLY A 444 -12.76 -27.93 20.32
C GLY A 444 -12.59 -27.06 19.07
N LYS A 445 -12.63 -25.74 19.22
CA LYS A 445 -12.43 -24.80 18.10
C LYS A 445 -10.98 -24.83 17.61
N THR A 446 -10.02 -25.00 18.51
CA THR A 446 -8.61 -25.20 18.17
C THR A 446 -8.43 -26.41 17.27
N ALA A 447 -9.00 -27.57 17.64
CA ALA A 447 -8.90 -28.78 16.82
C ALA A 447 -9.51 -28.60 15.42
N ILE A 448 -10.66 -27.91 15.33
CA ILE A 448 -11.31 -27.59 14.04
C ILE A 448 -10.41 -26.68 13.19
N LEU A 449 -9.85 -25.61 13.77
CA LEU A 449 -8.98 -24.67 13.05
C LEU A 449 -7.71 -25.35 12.53
N VAL A 450 -7.07 -26.16 13.36
CA VAL A 450 -5.87 -26.92 12.98
C VAL A 450 -6.18 -27.94 11.89
N GLY A 451 -7.29 -28.68 12.00
CA GLY A 451 -7.72 -29.63 10.98
C GLY A 451 -8.14 -28.98 9.66
N LEU A 452 -8.78 -27.81 9.71
CA LEU A 452 -9.25 -27.08 8.53
C LEU A 452 -8.12 -26.34 7.80
N SER A 453 -7.04 -25.99 8.50
CA SER A 453 -5.87 -25.28 7.95
C SER A 453 -5.31 -25.92 6.67
N PRO A 454 -4.89 -27.20 6.64
CA PRO A 454 -4.37 -27.81 5.42
C PRO A 454 -5.41 -27.85 4.29
N VAL A 455 -6.68 -28.12 4.61
CA VAL A 455 -7.77 -28.18 3.62
C VAL A 455 -7.97 -26.81 2.96
N ALA A 456 -8.03 -25.74 3.76
CA ALA A 456 -8.21 -24.39 3.25
C ALA A 456 -7.05 -23.97 2.32
N MET A 457 -5.81 -24.32 2.65
CA MET A 457 -4.64 -24.03 1.81
C MET A 457 -4.66 -24.81 0.49
N VAL A 458 -5.05 -26.10 0.52
CA VAL A 458 -5.19 -26.93 -0.70
C VAL A 458 -6.27 -26.39 -1.62
N VAL A 459 -7.44 -26.07 -1.06
CA VAL A 459 -8.58 -25.47 -1.77
C VAL A 459 -8.17 -24.15 -2.41
N ALA A 460 -7.50 -23.28 -1.65
CA ALA A 460 -7.02 -21.99 -2.16
C ALA A 460 -5.98 -22.15 -3.28
N ALA A 461 -5.01 -23.07 -3.14
CA ALA A 461 -4.01 -23.33 -4.17
C ALA A 461 -4.64 -23.89 -5.46
N GLY A 462 -5.60 -24.81 -5.35
CA GLY A 462 -6.33 -25.37 -6.49
C GLY A 462 -7.21 -24.35 -7.22
N LEU A 463 -7.81 -23.40 -6.50
CA LEU A 463 -8.50 -22.29 -7.14
C LEU A 463 -7.52 -21.34 -7.82
N SER A 464 -6.47 -20.93 -7.08
CA SER A 464 -5.51 -19.93 -7.53
C SER A 464 -4.84 -20.35 -8.84
N VAL A 465 -4.46 -21.63 -8.97
CA VAL A 465 -3.79 -22.13 -10.18
C VAL A 465 -4.62 -21.95 -11.43
N GLY A 466 -5.93 -22.21 -11.39
CA GLY A 466 -6.79 -21.98 -12.55
C GLY A 466 -7.04 -20.50 -12.85
N ILE A 467 -7.23 -19.66 -11.82
CA ILE A 467 -7.34 -18.21 -12.02
C ILE A 467 -6.04 -17.65 -12.62
N GLY A 468 -4.89 -18.08 -12.10
CA GLY A 468 -3.57 -17.67 -12.60
C GLY A 468 -3.32 -18.13 -14.04
N THR A 469 -3.79 -19.32 -14.43
CA THR A 469 -3.73 -19.76 -15.84
C THR A 469 -4.69 -19.00 -16.75
N ALA A 470 -5.83 -18.50 -16.24
CA ALA A 470 -6.80 -17.75 -17.04
C ALA A 470 -6.34 -16.31 -17.33
N PHE A 471 -5.52 -15.73 -16.44
CA PHE A 471 -4.99 -14.38 -16.56
C PHE A 471 -3.45 -14.38 -16.45
N PRO A 472 -2.75 -15.09 -17.35
CA PRO A 472 -1.30 -15.20 -17.26
C PRO A 472 -0.66 -13.84 -17.55
N ARG A 473 0.42 -13.52 -16.84
CA ARG A 473 1.20 -12.31 -17.09
C ARG A 473 2.65 -12.67 -17.38
N PHE A 474 3.11 -12.36 -18.59
CA PHE A 474 4.46 -12.68 -19.06
C PHE A 474 5.43 -11.51 -18.95
N GLU A 475 4.92 -10.27 -18.97
CA GLU A 475 5.74 -9.07 -18.92
C GLU A 475 6.20 -8.77 -17.48
N ALA A 476 7.50 -8.49 -17.34
CA ALA A 476 8.04 -7.99 -16.09
C ALA A 476 7.59 -6.54 -15.87
N THR A 477 7.09 -6.24 -14.67
CA THR A 477 6.79 -4.87 -14.30
C THR A 477 7.98 -4.25 -13.60
N ASN A 478 8.35 -3.05 -14.04
CA ASN A 478 9.28 -2.19 -13.33
C ASN A 478 8.66 -1.74 -11.99
N ILE A 479 9.12 -2.31 -10.87
CA ILE A 479 8.73 -1.90 -9.52
C ILE A 479 9.55 -0.67 -9.09
N THR A 480 10.83 -0.64 -9.46
CA THR A 480 11.71 0.53 -9.32
C THR A 480 12.48 0.75 -10.63
N ARG A 481 13.26 1.85 -10.73
CA ARG A 481 14.03 2.19 -11.94
C ARG A 481 15.12 1.16 -12.30
N SER A 482 15.40 0.18 -11.43
CA SER A 482 16.42 -0.86 -11.60
C SER A 482 15.89 -2.28 -11.29
N MET A 483 14.57 -2.45 -11.11
CA MET A 483 14.01 -3.72 -10.64
C MET A 483 12.77 -4.11 -11.44
N GLU A 484 12.91 -5.20 -12.18
CA GLU A 484 11.84 -5.83 -12.94
C GLU A 484 11.45 -7.15 -12.29
N THR A 485 10.15 -7.32 -12.02
CA THR A 485 9.61 -8.61 -11.57
C THR A 485 8.28 -8.88 -12.24
N VAL A 486 8.05 -10.13 -12.64
CA VAL A 486 6.76 -10.58 -13.17
C VAL A 486 5.80 -10.76 -11.98
N VAL A 487 5.03 -9.72 -11.66
CA VAL A 487 4.00 -9.79 -10.63
C VAL A 487 2.72 -10.42 -11.18
N PRO A 488 1.94 -11.16 -10.38
CA PRO A 488 0.66 -11.71 -10.82
C PRO A 488 -0.25 -10.64 -11.42
N SER A 489 -1.13 -11.05 -12.32
CA SER A 489 -2.16 -10.17 -12.87
C SER A 489 -2.98 -9.55 -11.73
N PRO A 490 -3.20 -8.22 -11.71
CA PRO A 490 -4.06 -7.58 -10.72
C PRO A 490 -5.47 -8.21 -10.68
N TRP A 491 -5.95 -8.72 -11.81
CA TRP A 491 -7.21 -9.45 -11.90
C TRP A 491 -7.17 -10.82 -11.25
N ALA A 492 -6.12 -11.60 -11.52
CA ALA A 492 -5.94 -12.89 -10.86
C ALA A 492 -5.91 -12.71 -9.34
N PHE A 493 -5.16 -11.72 -8.88
CA PHE A 493 -5.06 -11.36 -7.48
C PHE A 493 -6.40 -10.92 -6.88
N ALA A 494 -7.15 -10.04 -7.58
CA ALA A 494 -8.44 -9.55 -7.11
C ALA A 494 -9.50 -10.65 -7.06
N LEU A 495 -9.63 -11.47 -8.11
CA LEU A 495 -10.61 -12.57 -8.17
C LEU A 495 -10.31 -13.64 -7.12
N PHE A 496 -9.04 -14.02 -6.97
CA PHE A 496 -8.63 -14.97 -5.94
C PHE A 496 -8.91 -14.42 -4.54
N SER A 497 -8.51 -13.17 -4.27
CA SER A 497 -8.73 -12.54 -2.95
C SER A 497 -10.22 -12.39 -2.65
N ALA A 498 -11.03 -11.97 -3.63
CA ALA A 498 -12.48 -11.87 -3.50
C ALA A 498 -13.09 -13.23 -3.17
N HIS A 499 -12.66 -14.31 -3.83
CA HIS A 499 -13.14 -15.65 -3.54
C HIS A 499 -12.81 -16.09 -2.11
N VAL A 500 -11.56 -15.88 -1.66
CA VAL A 500 -11.15 -16.26 -0.30
C VAL A 500 -11.99 -15.50 0.74
N VAL A 501 -12.19 -14.19 0.53
CA VAL A 501 -13.02 -13.36 1.42
C VAL A 501 -14.48 -13.81 1.39
N LEU A 502 -15.07 -14.02 0.21
CA LEU A 502 -16.44 -14.51 0.05
C LEU A 502 -16.64 -15.85 0.74
N THR A 503 -15.68 -16.76 0.62
CA THR A 503 -15.72 -18.09 1.26
C THR A 503 -15.65 -17.96 2.78
N ALA A 504 -14.76 -17.12 3.29
CA ALA A 504 -14.64 -16.86 4.72
C ALA A 504 -15.92 -16.22 5.30
N VAL A 505 -16.47 -15.20 4.62
CA VAL A 505 -17.72 -14.52 5.01
C VAL A 505 -18.90 -15.48 4.97
N ALA A 506 -19.04 -16.27 3.91
CA ALA A 506 -20.11 -17.27 3.78
C ALA A 506 -20.01 -18.32 4.90
N ALA A 507 -18.81 -18.82 5.19
CA ALA A 507 -18.57 -19.75 6.30
C ALA A 507 -18.93 -19.14 7.65
N VAL A 508 -18.58 -17.87 7.89
CA VAL A 508 -18.93 -17.13 9.11
C VAL A 508 -20.44 -16.98 9.26
N PHE A 509 -21.16 -16.60 8.19
CA PHE A 509 -22.61 -16.48 8.24
C PHE A 509 -23.31 -17.84 8.40
N VAL A 510 -22.77 -18.92 7.84
CA VAL A 510 -23.32 -20.26 8.09
C VAL A 510 -23.07 -20.68 9.54
N GLY A 511 -21.86 -20.47 10.06
CA GLY A 511 -21.44 -20.98 11.37
C GLY A 511 -21.85 -20.15 12.58
N LEU A 512 -22.09 -18.85 12.44
CA LEU A 512 -22.30 -17.93 13.57
C LEU A 512 -23.61 -17.14 13.44
N GLU A 513 -24.55 -17.39 14.34
CA GLU A 513 -25.83 -16.69 14.39
C GLU A 513 -25.69 -15.20 14.67
N GLY A 514 -24.83 -14.82 15.63
CA GLY A 514 -24.55 -13.41 15.92
C GLY A 514 -24.03 -12.65 14.69
N ALA A 515 -23.13 -13.27 13.91
CA ALA A 515 -22.64 -12.68 12.67
C ALA A 515 -23.74 -12.51 11.62
N ARG A 516 -24.69 -13.45 11.52
CA ARG A 516 -25.86 -13.29 10.64
C ARG A 516 -26.74 -12.13 11.04
N THR A 517 -27.01 -11.98 12.34
CA THR A 517 -27.86 -10.88 12.83
C THR A 517 -27.22 -9.53 12.52
N LEU A 518 -25.93 -9.36 12.81
CA LEU A 518 -25.17 -8.15 12.47
C LEU A 518 -25.05 -7.91 10.97
N GLY A 519 -24.79 -8.97 10.18
CA GLY A 519 -24.71 -8.87 8.74
C GLY A 519 -26.04 -8.42 8.12
N ALA A 520 -27.14 -9.01 8.58
CA ALA A 520 -28.48 -8.68 8.11
C ALA A 520 -28.87 -7.23 8.45
N THR A 521 -28.53 -6.73 9.65
CA THR A 521 -28.80 -5.33 10.02
C THR A 521 -27.94 -4.35 9.23
N LEU A 522 -26.65 -4.62 9.04
CA LEU A 522 -25.75 -3.75 8.27
C LEU A 522 -26.13 -3.70 6.79
N ILE A 523 -26.36 -4.85 6.16
CA ILE A 523 -26.76 -4.90 4.74
C ILE A 523 -28.15 -4.28 4.56
N GLY A 524 -29.09 -4.55 5.46
CA GLY A 524 -30.41 -3.92 5.45
C GLY A 524 -30.32 -2.40 5.60
N GLY A 525 -29.49 -1.90 6.52
CA GLY A 525 -29.24 -0.47 6.71
C GLY A 525 -28.62 0.21 5.50
N LEU A 526 -27.59 -0.40 4.90
CA LEU A 526 -26.94 0.09 3.68
C LEU A 526 -27.89 0.08 2.48
N ALA A 527 -28.65 -0.99 2.29
CA ALA A 527 -29.67 -1.06 1.25
C ALA A 527 -30.76 0.00 1.48
N SER A 528 -31.15 0.20 2.73
CA SER A 528 -32.16 1.20 3.06
C SER A 528 -31.70 2.62 2.76
N PHE A 529 -30.44 2.91 3.07
CA PHE A 529 -29.81 4.18 2.73
C PHE A 529 -29.69 4.36 1.21
N ALA A 530 -29.20 3.35 0.49
CA ALA A 530 -28.97 3.42 -0.95
C ALA A 530 -30.27 3.54 -1.76
N LEU A 531 -31.31 2.80 -1.39
CA LEU A 531 -32.62 2.83 -2.05
C LEU A 531 -33.58 3.88 -1.48
N SER A 532 -33.16 4.64 -0.46
CA SER A 532 -34.01 5.59 0.26
C SER A 532 -35.36 4.99 0.71
N THR A 533 -35.38 3.69 1.00
CA THR A 533 -36.59 2.89 1.31
C THR A 533 -36.26 1.91 2.41
N GLN A 534 -37.17 1.60 3.33
CA GLN A 534 -36.88 0.67 4.42
C GLN A 534 -36.74 -0.77 3.90
N VAL A 535 -35.51 -1.26 3.83
CA VAL A 535 -35.16 -2.64 3.45
C VAL A 535 -34.73 -3.39 4.71
N SER A 536 -35.50 -4.41 5.08
CA SER A 536 -35.11 -5.34 6.13
C SER A 536 -34.67 -6.67 5.52
N LEU A 537 -33.58 -7.22 6.04
CA LEU A 537 -33.05 -8.53 5.65
C LEU A 537 -33.20 -9.47 6.84
N ALA A 538 -33.81 -10.63 6.61
CA ALA A 538 -33.93 -11.66 7.64
C ALA A 538 -32.60 -12.43 7.78
N PRO A 539 -32.14 -12.73 9.01
CA PRO A 539 -30.95 -13.56 9.23
C PRO A 539 -31.04 -14.95 8.59
N SER A 540 -32.24 -15.51 8.47
CA SER A 540 -32.50 -16.79 7.79
C SER A 540 -32.23 -16.73 6.28
N THR A 541 -32.60 -15.63 5.62
CA THR A 541 -32.27 -15.39 4.21
C THR A 541 -30.76 -15.35 4.01
N LEU A 542 -30.05 -14.65 4.91
CA LEU A 542 -28.60 -14.56 4.85
C LEU A 542 -27.93 -15.92 5.07
N TYR A 543 -28.47 -16.76 5.96
CA TYR A 543 -28.03 -18.15 6.12
C TYR A 543 -28.16 -18.94 4.82
N THR A 544 -29.36 -18.97 4.22
CA THR A 544 -29.63 -19.76 3.01
C THR A 544 -28.75 -19.32 1.83
N VAL A 545 -28.66 -18.00 1.60
CA VAL A 545 -27.80 -17.46 0.53
C VAL A 545 -26.33 -17.82 0.79
N SER A 546 -25.86 -17.67 2.02
CA SER A 546 -24.47 -18.00 2.37
C SER A 546 -24.18 -19.50 2.27
N ALA A 547 -25.13 -20.36 2.65
CA ALA A 547 -24.99 -21.80 2.53
C ALA A 547 -24.90 -22.23 1.06
N VAL A 548 -25.78 -21.72 0.20
CA VAL A 548 -25.74 -21.99 -1.25
C VAL A 548 -24.45 -21.46 -1.86
N ALA A 549 -24.07 -20.22 -1.53
CA ALA A 549 -22.82 -19.63 -2.01
C ALA A 549 -21.61 -20.44 -1.55
N LEU A 550 -21.57 -20.89 -0.29
CA LEU A 550 -20.48 -21.69 0.25
C LEU A 550 -20.31 -23.01 -0.51
N VAL A 551 -21.41 -23.71 -0.84
CA VAL A 551 -21.35 -24.92 -1.66
C VAL A 551 -20.74 -24.62 -3.03
N VAL A 552 -21.19 -23.57 -3.71
CA VAL A 552 -20.65 -23.17 -5.02
C VAL A 552 -19.16 -22.82 -4.92
N LEU A 553 -18.80 -22.00 -3.92
CA LEU A 553 -17.42 -21.58 -3.69
C LEU A 553 -16.50 -22.77 -3.41
N LEU A 554 -16.94 -23.75 -2.63
CA LEU A 554 -16.14 -24.96 -2.35
C LEU A 554 -15.96 -25.88 -3.57
N LEU A 555 -16.84 -25.82 -4.57
CA LEU A 555 -16.73 -26.60 -5.81
C LEU A 555 -15.81 -25.96 -6.86
N LEU A 556 -15.68 -24.62 -6.86
CA LEU A 556 -14.87 -23.88 -7.84
C LEU A 556 -13.39 -24.32 -7.92
N PRO A 557 -12.66 -24.59 -6.82
CA PRO A 557 -11.28 -25.05 -6.89
C PRO A 557 -11.06 -26.29 -7.77
N ALA A 558 -11.97 -27.27 -7.72
CA ALA A 558 -11.85 -28.47 -8.53
C ALA A 558 -12.05 -28.18 -10.02
N LEU A 559 -12.97 -27.27 -10.36
CA LEU A 559 -13.18 -26.81 -11.73
C LEU A 559 -12.00 -25.98 -12.22
N SER A 560 -11.46 -25.11 -11.36
CA SER A 560 -10.30 -24.25 -11.63
C SER A 560 -9.05 -25.09 -11.92
N TYR A 561 -8.79 -26.12 -11.12
CA TYR A 561 -7.70 -27.07 -11.35
C TYR A 561 -7.84 -27.78 -12.70
N ARG A 562 -9.04 -28.30 -13.02
CA ARG A 562 -9.29 -28.96 -14.31
C ARG A 562 -9.13 -28.01 -15.50
N TYR A 563 -9.54 -26.76 -15.32
CA TYR A 563 -9.33 -25.71 -16.32
C TYR A 563 -7.83 -25.48 -16.55
N ALA A 564 -7.04 -25.30 -15.49
CA ALA A 564 -5.59 -25.10 -15.59
C ALA A 564 -4.90 -26.20 -16.39
N VAL A 565 -5.24 -27.47 -16.10
CA VAL A 565 -4.68 -28.64 -16.80
C VAL A 565 -4.98 -28.58 -18.30
N ARG A 566 -6.26 -28.38 -18.66
CA ARG A 566 -6.69 -28.33 -20.07
C ARG A 566 -6.10 -27.14 -20.81
N THR A 567 -5.95 -26.00 -20.14
CA THR A 567 -5.36 -24.80 -20.72
C THR A 567 -3.88 -25.01 -21.03
N PHE A 568 -3.13 -25.63 -20.13
CA PHE A 568 -1.73 -25.97 -20.39
C PHE A 568 -1.58 -26.94 -21.57
N ASP A 569 -2.39 -28.01 -21.62
CA ASP A 569 -2.31 -29.03 -22.68
C ASP A 569 -2.65 -28.47 -24.08
N ARG A 570 -3.35 -27.33 -24.15
CA ARG A 570 -3.77 -26.67 -25.40
C ARG A 570 -3.07 -25.33 -25.63
N TYR A 571 -2.03 -25.05 -24.87
CA TYR A 571 -1.39 -23.75 -24.90
C TYR A 571 -0.52 -23.61 -26.16
N GLU A 572 -0.81 -22.59 -26.97
CA GLU A 572 -0.04 -22.24 -28.16
C GLU A 572 0.75 -20.94 -27.90
N LEU A 573 2.03 -20.93 -28.29
CA LEU A 573 2.85 -19.72 -28.24
C LEU A 573 2.48 -18.83 -29.43
N ALA A 574 2.10 -17.59 -29.15
CA ALA A 574 1.79 -16.57 -30.15
C ALA A 574 3.05 -15.90 -30.70
#